data_AF-A0A382M339-F1
#
_entry.id   AF-A0A382M339-F1
#
_cell.length_a   1.000
_cell.length_b   1.000
_cell.length_c   1.000
_cell.angle_alpha   90.00
_cell.angle_beta   90.00
_cell.angle_gamma   90.00
#
_symmetry.space_group_name_H-M   'P 1'
#
loop_
_entity.id
_entity.type
_entity.pdbx_description
1 polymer ?
#
loop_
_entity_poly.entity_id
_entity_poly.type
_entity_poly.pdbx_seq_one_letter_code
_entity_poly.pdbx_strand_id
1 'polypeptide(L)'
;MQQILGAAMITIGIIMFILRPILQGDEAPLTSADGDKKELDNQRKMSALKGLRDAEYDYHSGKLDEEDFQALRLEMASEVLGVIEKSDKANDAEIEEEIRRVREGLSAGLVCLGCGEVNKKGSYFCGQCGAQLP
;
A
#
# COMPACT_ATOMS: atom_id res chain seq x y z
N MET A 1 31.43 6.53 46.84
CA MET A 1 29.95 6.44 46.78
C MET A 1 29.35 7.48 45.84
N GLN A 2 29.74 8.77 45.92
CA GLN A 2 29.22 9.84 45.06
C GLN A 2 29.30 9.57 43.54
N GLN A 3 30.41 9.00 43.08
CA GLN A 3 30.65 8.74 41.64
C GLN A 3 29.78 7.59 41.10
N ILE A 4 29.46 6.61 41.95
CA ILE A 4 28.65 5.44 41.57
C ILE A 4 27.18 5.85 41.43
N LEU A 5 26.71 6.76 42.29
CA LEU A 5 25.36 7.31 42.24
C LEU A 5 25.14 8.13 40.96
N GLY A 6 26.13 8.94 40.56
CA GLY A 6 26.09 9.71 39.32
C GLY A 6 26.07 8.81 38.08
N ALA A 7 26.94 7.79 38.05
CA ALA A 7 26.97 6.82 36.96
C ALA A 7 25.66 6.04 36.82
N ALA A 8 25.06 5.64 37.95
CA ALA A 8 23.77 4.94 37.98
C ALA A 8 22.61 5.81 37.46
N MET A 9 22.58 7.10 37.81
CA MET A 9 21.53 8.02 37.34
C MET A 9 21.59 8.22 35.81
N ILE A 10 22.79 8.34 35.25
CA ILE A 10 22.99 8.49 33.80
C ILE A 10 22.58 7.22 33.07
N THR A 11 22.96 6.04 33.57
CA THR A 11 22.59 4.76 32.94
C THR A 11 21.08 4.57 32.93
N ILE A 12 20.39 4.88 34.04
CA ILE A 12 18.92 4.82 34.09
C ILE A 12 18.28 5.78 33.09
N GLY A 13 18.81 7.00 32.95
CA GLY A 13 18.32 7.98 31.97
C GLY A 13 18.46 7.50 30.52
N ILE A 14 19.59 6.89 30.17
CA ILE A 14 19.82 6.32 28.83
C ILE A 14 18.87 5.15 28.58
N ILE A 15 18.69 4.26 29.55
CA ILE A 15 17.76 3.12 29.46
C ILE A 15 16.33 3.62 29.23
N MET A 16 15.88 4.63 29.98
CA MET A 16 14.56 5.25 29.78
C MET A 16 14.42 5.86 28.39
N PHE A 17 15.45 6.53 27.88
CA PHE A 17 15.43 7.14 26.56
C PHE A 17 15.25 6.09 25.45
N ILE A 18 15.94 4.94 25.55
CA ILE A 18 15.85 3.83 24.59
C ILE A 18 14.51 3.09 24.70
N LEU A 19 13.95 2.95 25.91
CA LEU A 19 12.65 2.29 26.12
C LEU A 19 11.46 3.15 25.71
N ARG A 20 11.63 4.48 25.65
CA ARG A 20 10.58 5.43 25.27
C ARG A 20 9.90 5.09 23.92
N PRO A 21 10.60 4.86 22.79
CA PRO A 21 9.95 4.51 21.51
C PRO A 21 9.18 3.18 21.58
N ILE A 22 9.68 2.19 22.34
CA ILE A 22 8.99 0.90 22.53
C ILE A 22 7.69 1.07 23.30
N LEU A 23 7.68 1.93 24.33
CA LEU A 23 6.49 2.22 25.12
C LEU A 23 5.51 3.17 24.41
N GLN A 24 6.01 4.02 23.51
CA GLN A 24 5.21 4.99 22.77
C GLN A 24 4.60 4.41 21.48
N GLY A 25 5.04 3.22 21.04
CA GLY A 25 4.45 2.52 19.91
C GLY A 25 4.61 3.30 18.61
N ASP A 26 5.78 3.88 18.35
CA ASP A 26 6.08 4.40 17.01
C ASP A 26 6.30 3.21 16.07
N GLU A 27 5.22 2.82 15.40
CA GLU A 27 5.17 1.69 14.47
C GLU A 27 5.87 2.10 13.17
N ALA A 28 7.00 1.48 12.86
CA ALA A 28 7.50 1.47 11.49
C ALA A 28 6.54 0.61 10.66
N PRO A 29 5.97 1.10 9.53
CA PRO A 29 5.05 0.31 8.74
C PRO A 29 5.81 -0.86 8.11
N LEU A 30 5.69 -2.03 8.72
CA LEU A 30 6.10 -3.30 8.14
C LEU A 30 4.82 -3.98 7.68
N THR A 31 4.70 -4.18 6.38
CA THR A 31 3.57 -4.83 5.67
C THR A 31 2.38 -3.93 5.37
N SER A 32 2.32 -3.48 4.11
CA SER A 32 1.11 -2.92 3.52
C SER A 32 0.10 -4.05 3.32
N ALA A 33 -1.12 -3.88 3.85
CA ALA A 33 -2.26 -4.79 3.63
C ALA A 33 -2.63 -5.00 2.14
N ASP A 34 -2.01 -4.24 1.24
CA ASP A 34 -2.12 -4.37 -0.22
C ASP A 34 -1.57 -5.67 -0.81
N GLY A 35 -0.64 -6.36 -0.10
CA GLY A 35 -0.06 -7.60 -0.60
C GLY A 35 -1.11 -8.68 -0.85
N ASP A 36 -2.01 -8.88 0.10
CA ASP A 36 -3.05 -9.91 0.02
C ASP A 36 -4.13 -9.57 -1.03
N LYS A 37 -4.54 -8.30 -1.12
CA LYS A 37 -5.52 -7.87 -2.14
C LYS A 37 -4.98 -8.07 -3.57
N LYS A 38 -3.71 -7.72 -3.82
CA LYS A 38 -3.09 -7.88 -5.14
C LYS A 38 -2.97 -9.33 -5.56
N GLU A 39 -2.68 -10.24 -4.63
CA GLU A 39 -2.59 -11.67 -4.92
C GLU A 39 -3.95 -12.26 -5.34
N LEU A 40 -5.02 -11.89 -4.63
CA LEU A 40 -6.38 -12.33 -4.94
C LEU A 40 -6.87 -11.81 -6.30
N ASP A 41 -6.55 -10.56 -6.65
CA ASP A 41 -6.90 -9.99 -7.96
C ASP A 41 -6.14 -10.66 -9.10
N ASN A 42 -4.84 -10.95 -8.90
CA ASN A 42 -4.02 -11.69 -9.86
C ASN A 42 -4.57 -13.11 -10.11
N GLN A 43 -5.03 -13.80 -9.07
CA GLN A 43 -5.60 -15.14 -9.20
C GLN A 43 -6.90 -15.14 -10.03
N ARG A 44 -7.76 -14.13 -9.83
CA ARG A 44 -8.99 -13.96 -10.63
C ARG A 44 -8.68 -13.66 -12.09
N LYS A 45 -7.74 -12.74 -12.34
CA LYS A 45 -7.26 -12.41 -13.68
C LYS A 45 -6.70 -13.63 -14.41
N MET A 46 -5.87 -14.43 -13.74
CA MET A 46 -5.32 -15.67 -14.33
C MET A 46 -6.42 -16.68 -14.69
N SER A 47 -7.44 -16.82 -13.85
CA SER A 47 -8.53 -17.77 -14.08
C SER A 47 -9.37 -17.37 -15.31
N ALA A 48 -9.71 -16.09 -15.45
CA ALA A 48 -10.45 -15.60 -16.61
C ALA A 48 -9.64 -15.66 -17.92
N LEU A 49 -8.35 -15.31 -17.87
CA LEU A 49 -7.45 -15.43 -19.02
C LEU A 49 -7.23 -16.88 -19.46
N LYS A 50 -7.32 -17.83 -18.53
CA LYS A 50 -7.28 -19.26 -18.87
C LYS A 50 -8.53 -19.68 -19.62
N GLY A 51 -9.72 -19.25 -19.16
CA GLY A 51 -10.99 -19.54 -19.84
C GLY A 51 -11.03 -19.03 -21.28
N LEU A 52 -10.58 -17.79 -21.52
CA LEU A 52 -10.46 -17.23 -22.88
C LEU A 52 -9.56 -18.07 -23.79
N ARG A 53 -8.43 -18.54 -23.26
CA ARG A 53 -7.47 -19.35 -24.01
C ARG A 53 -8.00 -20.73 -24.36
N ASP A 54 -8.74 -21.36 -23.46
CA ASP A 54 -9.36 -22.66 -23.70
C ASP A 54 -10.46 -22.55 -24.78
N ALA A 55 -11.25 -21.46 -24.76
CA ALA A 55 -12.25 -21.18 -25.78
C ALA A 55 -11.64 -20.95 -27.18
N GLU A 56 -10.50 -20.25 -27.26
CA GLU A 56 -9.78 -20.04 -28.52
C GLU A 56 -9.16 -21.32 -29.07
N TYR A 57 -8.70 -22.21 -28.18
CA TYR A 57 -8.28 -23.55 -28.57
C TYR A 57 -9.43 -24.39 -29.13
N ASP A 58 -10.61 -24.35 -28.50
CA ASP A 58 -11.77 -25.10 -28.96
C ASP A 58 -12.27 -24.60 -30.33
N TYR A 59 -12.22 -23.29 -30.60
CA TYR A 59 -12.46 -22.71 -31.92
C TYR A 59 -11.45 -23.21 -32.97
N HIS A 60 -10.13 -23.10 -32.69
CA HIS A 60 -9.11 -23.59 -33.62
C HIS A 60 -9.15 -25.12 -33.83
N SER A 61 -9.67 -25.86 -32.86
CA SER A 61 -9.88 -27.32 -32.97
C SER A 61 -11.14 -27.70 -33.77
N GLY A 62 -11.96 -26.72 -34.16
CA GLY A 62 -13.20 -26.92 -34.91
C GLY A 62 -14.39 -27.42 -34.08
N LYS A 63 -14.31 -27.35 -32.74
CA LYS A 63 -15.44 -27.70 -31.85
C LYS A 63 -16.45 -26.56 -31.68
N LEU A 64 -16.00 -25.33 -31.89
CA LEU A 64 -16.82 -24.13 -31.89
C LEU A 64 -16.82 -23.55 -33.30
N ASP A 65 -17.97 -23.08 -33.76
CA ASP A 65 -18.04 -22.24 -34.94
C ASP A 65 -17.66 -20.79 -34.60
N GLU A 66 -17.48 -19.96 -35.63
CA GLU A 66 -17.07 -18.57 -35.47
C GLU A 66 -18.13 -17.73 -34.72
N GLU A 67 -19.42 -17.99 -34.95
CA GLU A 67 -20.51 -17.21 -34.37
C GLU A 67 -20.61 -17.47 -32.86
N ASP A 68 -20.55 -18.74 -32.47
CA ASP A 68 -20.51 -19.20 -31.08
C ASP A 68 -19.23 -18.72 -30.36
N PHE A 69 -18.08 -18.78 -31.03
CA PHE A 69 -16.83 -18.26 -30.47
C PHE A 69 -16.89 -16.75 -30.19
N GLN A 70 -17.39 -15.95 -31.14
CA GLN A 70 -17.50 -14.50 -30.96
C GLN A 70 -18.48 -14.13 -29.86
N ALA A 71 -19.62 -14.83 -29.77
CA ALA A 71 -20.60 -14.64 -28.70
C ALA A 71 -19.98 -14.91 -27.32
N LEU A 72 -19.30 -16.06 -27.17
CA LEU A 72 -18.65 -16.44 -25.93
C LEU A 72 -17.50 -15.50 -25.54
N ARG A 73 -16.72 -15.03 -26.53
CA ARG A 73 -15.63 -14.08 -26.31
C ARG A 73 -16.13 -12.73 -25.81
N LEU A 74 -17.24 -12.23 -26.36
CA LEU A 74 -17.87 -10.98 -25.95
C LEU A 74 -18.40 -11.06 -24.50
N GLU A 75 -19.05 -12.18 -24.16
CA GLU A 75 -19.54 -12.43 -22.79
C GLU A 75 -18.38 -12.44 -21.78
N MET A 76 -17.35 -13.26 -22.02
CA MET A 76 -16.18 -13.35 -21.16
C MET A 76 -15.41 -12.01 -21.06
N ALA A 77 -15.28 -11.28 -22.16
CA ALA A 77 -14.62 -9.97 -22.17
C ALA A 77 -15.38 -8.95 -21.30
N SER A 78 -16.72 -8.97 -21.34
CA SER A 78 -17.54 -8.07 -20.53
C SER A 78 -17.41 -8.32 -19.02
N GLU A 79 -17.31 -9.59 -18.61
CA GLU A 79 -17.10 -9.98 -17.21
C GLU A 79 -15.73 -9.51 -16.71
N VAL A 80 -14.68 -9.75 -17.50
CA VAL A 80 -13.31 -9.32 -17.17
C VAL A 80 -13.21 -7.80 -17.07
N LEU A 81 -13.80 -7.07 -18.02
CA LEU A 81 -13.82 -5.61 -18.01
C LEU A 81 -14.55 -5.06 -16.77
N GLY A 82 -15.66 -5.68 -16.38
CA GLY A 82 -16.40 -5.28 -15.18
C GLY A 82 -15.63 -5.49 -13.88
N VAL A 83 -14.75 -6.48 -13.81
CA VAL A 83 -13.86 -6.70 -12.64
C VAL A 83 -12.73 -5.67 -12.61
N ILE A 84 -12.10 -5.40 -13.76
CA ILE A 84 -11.02 -4.42 -13.88
C ILE A 84 -11.53 -3.01 -13.51
N GLU A 85 -12.67 -2.60 -14.06
CA GLU A 85 -13.23 -1.26 -13.80
C GLU A 85 -13.56 -1.03 -12.32
N LYS A 86 -14.04 -2.06 -11.60
CA LYS A 86 -14.30 -1.97 -10.16
C LYS A 86 -13.01 -1.88 -9.34
N SER A 87 -11.98 -2.63 -9.72
CA SER A 87 -10.68 -2.59 -9.07
C SER A 87 -10.02 -1.22 -9.27
N ASP A 88 -10.07 -0.69 -10.49
CA ASP A 88 -9.51 0.62 -10.83
C ASP A 88 -10.23 1.75 -10.06
N LYS A 89 -11.56 1.75 -10.03
CA LYS A 89 -12.33 2.75 -9.24
C LYS A 89 -12.04 2.70 -7.74
N ALA A 90 -11.81 1.52 -7.18
CA ALA A 90 -11.45 1.38 -5.77
C ALA A 90 -10.05 1.95 -5.50
N ASN A 91 -9.09 1.69 -6.40
CA ASN A 91 -7.75 2.28 -6.33
C ASN A 91 -7.79 3.80 -6.50
N ASP A 92 -8.58 4.32 -7.44
CA ASP A 92 -8.70 5.77 -7.67
C ASP A 92 -9.19 6.50 -6.41
N ALA A 93 -10.19 5.96 -5.72
CA ALA A 93 -10.70 6.55 -4.49
C ALA A 93 -9.67 6.53 -3.36
N GLU A 94 -8.89 5.45 -3.24
CA GLU A 94 -7.82 5.33 -2.25
C GLU A 94 -6.65 6.29 -2.54
N ILE A 95 -6.27 6.41 -3.81
CA ILE A 95 -5.24 7.34 -4.29
C ILE A 95 -5.66 8.79 -4.05
N GLU A 96 -6.91 9.16 -4.38
CA GLU A 96 -7.41 10.52 -4.15
C GLU A 96 -7.42 10.88 -2.66
N GLU A 97 -7.73 9.92 -1.80
CA GLU A 97 -7.68 10.13 -0.35
C GLU A 97 -6.23 10.28 0.16
N GLU A 98 -5.29 9.49 -0.37
CA GLU A 98 -3.87 9.66 -0.06
C GLU A 98 -3.34 11.02 -0.54
N ILE A 99 -3.66 11.43 -1.76
CA ILE A 99 -3.32 12.75 -2.30
C ILE A 99 -3.89 13.87 -1.41
N ARG A 100 -5.14 13.73 -0.94
CA ARG A 100 -5.75 14.69 -0.01
C ARG A 100 -4.93 14.81 1.27
N ARG A 101 -4.60 13.68 1.91
CA ARG A 101 -3.79 13.66 3.15
C ARG A 101 -2.41 14.28 2.95
N VAL A 102 -1.74 13.97 1.86
CA VAL A 102 -0.41 14.54 1.55
C VAL A 102 -0.51 16.05 1.30
N ARG A 103 -1.52 16.53 0.57
CA ARG A 103 -1.72 17.98 0.34
C ARG A 103 -2.02 18.72 1.64
N GLU A 104 -2.89 18.18 2.49
CA GLU A 104 -3.18 18.76 3.80
C GLU A 104 -1.92 18.81 4.67
N GLY A 105 -1.16 17.70 4.72
CA GLY A 105 0.13 17.64 5.42
C GLY A 105 1.14 18.66 4.88
N LEU A 106 1.22 18.83 3.56
CA LEU A 106 2.11 19.80 2.93
C LEU A 106 1.72 21.23 3.29
N SER A 107 0.42 21.56 3.25
CA SER A 107 -0.08 22.87 3.64
C SER A 107 0.13 23.18 5.13
N ALA A 108 0.21 22.14 5.96
CA ALA A 108 0.45 22.24 7.40
C ALA A 108 1.93 22.18 7.79
N GLY A 109 2.87 22.11 6.83
CA GLY A 109 4.31 22.01 7.08
C GLY A 109 4.75 20.64 7.63
N LEU A 110 3.92 19.61 7.50
CA LEU A 110 4.17 18.29 8.10
C LEU A 110 4.85 17.31 7.13
N VAL A 111 4.85 17.62 5.84
CA VAL A 111 5.50 16.78 4.81
C VAL A 111 6.98 17.14 4.74
N CYS A 112 7.83 16.13 4.90
CA CYS A 112 9.27 16.28 4.76
C CYS A 112 9.65 16.47 3.29
N LEU A 113 10.31 17.58 2.95
CA LEU A 113 10.79 17.85 1.59
C LEU A 113 12.02 17.02 1.18
N GLY A 114 12.67 16.35 2.15
CA GLY A 114 13.84 15.50 1.89
C GLY A 114 13.48 14.06 1.53
N CYS A 115 12.50 13.46 2.21
CA CYS A 115 12.14 12.05 2.03
C CYS A 115 10.65 11.78 1.77
N GLY A 116 9.78 12.81 1.83
CA GLY A 116 8.35 12.68 1.54
C GLY A 116 7.46 12.23 2.70
N GLU A 117 8.02 11.93 3.88
CA GLU A 117 7.26 11.45 5.04
C GLU A 117 6.25 12.49 5.56
N VAL A 118 5.03 12.05 5.89
CA VAL A 118 4.01 12.90 6.54
C VAL A 118 4.16 12.78 8.07
N ASN A 119 4.47 13.87 8.75
CA ASN A 119 4.79 13.85 10.18
C ASN A 119 3.60 14.25 11.06
N LYS A 120 3.64 13.84 12.34
CA LYS A 120 2.64 14.23 13.35
C LYS A 120 2.64 15.75 13.55
N LYS A 121 1.48 16.33 13.85
CA LYS A 121 1.35 17.76 14.20
C LYS A 121 2.27 18.12 15.37
N GLY A 122 3.01 19.22 15.22
CA GLY A 122 3.96 19.69 16.24
C GLY A 122 5.36 19.08 16.16
N SER A 123 5.62 18.22 15.16
CA SER A 123 6.99 17.79 14.85
C SER A 123 7.81 18.95 14.30
N TYR A 124 9.04 19.09 14.80
CA TYR A 124 10.03 20.05 14.27
C TYR A 124 11.00 19.37 13.28
N PHE A 125 11.13 18.04 13.35
CA PHE A 125 12.02 17.23 12.52
C PHE A 125 11.26 16.01 11.99
N CYS A 126 11.70 15.50 10.84
CA CYS A 126 11.16 14.30 10.22
C CYS A 126 11.53 13.05 11.03
N GLY A 127 10.54 12.22 11.40
CA GLY A 127 10.76 10.99 12.15
C GLY A 127 11.52 9.89 11.37
N GLN A 128 11.54 9.98 10.04
CA GLN A 128 12.15 8.97 9.17
C GLN A 128 13.58 9.31 8.74
N CYS A 129 13.84 10.55 8.31
CA CYS A 129 15.15 10.96 7.80
C CYS A 129 15.87 12.03 8.65
N GLY A 130 15.21 12.58 9.67
CA GLY A 130 15.79 13.59 10.57
C GLY A 130 15.92 15.00 10.00
N ALA A 131 15.49 15.26 8.76
CA ALA A 131 15.48 16.60 8.18
C ALA A 131 14.53 17.54 8.95
N GLN A 132 14.89 18.82 9.03
CA GLN A 132 14.02 19.83 9.65
C GLN A 132 12.78 20.04 8.77
N LEU A 133 11.61 20.11 9.41
CA LEU A 133 10.35 20.33 8.71
C LEU A 133 10.19 21.83 8.37
N PRO A 134 9.55 22.16 7.24
CA PRO A 134 9.31 23.54 6.81
C PRO A 134 8.36 24.31 7.72
#